data_AF-A0A7K2VY63-F1
#
_entry.id   AF-A0A7K2VY63-F1
#
_cell.length_a   1.000
_cell.length_b   1.000
_cell.length_c   1.000
_cell.angle_alpha   90.00
_cell.angle_beta   90.00
_cell.angle_gamma   90.00
#
_symmetry.space_group_name_H-M   'P 1'
#
loop_
_entity.id
_entity.type
_entity.pdbx_description
1 polymer ?
#
loop_
_entity_poly.entity_id
_entity_poly.type
_entity_poly.pdbx_seq_one_letter_code
_entity_poly.pdbx_strand_id
1 'polypeptide(L)' 'SVRAPSADRAVRWAADCRAAGVAVGCFRPPSVPDGISRLRLTARADLTDEQIGRAVRVIGETRP' A
#
# COMPACT_ATOMS: atom_id res chain seq x y z
N SER A 1 -8.10 -2.24 -0.87
CA SER A 1 -7.22 -1.40 -0.03
C SER A 1 -6.90 -2.13 1.26
N VAL A 2 -5.76 -1.85 1.90
CA VAL A 2 -5.35 -2.45 3.18
C VAL A 2 -5.21 -1.38 4.26
N ARG A 3 -5.76 -1.61 5.45
CA ARG A 3 -5.80 -0.61 6.53
C ARG A 3 -4.43 -0.49 7.19
N ALA A 4 -4.02 0.75 7.47
CA ALA A 4 -2.83 1.06 8.23
C ALA A 4 -3.22 1.42 9.69
N PRO A 5 -2.35 1.17 10.69
CA PRO A 5 -2.65 1.48 12.09
C PRO A 5 -2.82 2.98 12.37
N SER A 6 -2.15 3.84 11.60
CA SER A 6 -2.20 5.29 11.74
C SER A 6 -1.82 5.99 10.43
N ALA A 7 -1.99 7.31 10.37
CA ALA A 7 -1.64 8.13 9.22
C ALA A 7 -0.13 8.17 8.95
N ASP A 8 0.71 8.22 9.98
CA ASP A 8 2.17 8.21 9.82
C ASP A 8 2.66 6.82 9.38
N ARG A 9 2.08 5.75 9.94
CA ARG A 9 2.40 4.37 9.55
C ARG A 9 1.98 4.08 8.12
N ALA A 10 0.88 4.65 7.64
CA ALA A 10 0.48 4.54 6.23
C ALA A 10 1.52 5.16 5.28
N VAL A 11 2.07 6.32 5.62
CA VAL A 11 3.09 7.01 4.82
C VAL A 11 4.39 6.20 4.81
N ARG A 12 4.84 5.73 5.97
CA ARG A 12 6.05 4.90 6.08
C ARG A 12 5.90 3.61 5.29
N TRP A 13 4.78 2.90 5.46
CA TRP A 13 4.51 1.66 4.73
C TRP A 13 4.51 1.86 3.21
N ALA A 14 3.93 2.96 2.72
CA ALA A 14 3.99 3.29 1.30
C ALA A 14 5.42 3.58 0.81
N ALA A 15 6.25 4.23 1.64
CA ALA A 15 7.66 4.47 1.34
C ALA A 15 8.47 3.18 1.33
N ASP A 16 8.22 2.27 2.28
CA ASP A 16 8.90 0.96 2.38
C ASP A 16 8.53 0.07 1.18
N CYS A 17 7.26 0.03 0.78
CA CYS A 17 6.82 -0.61 -0.46
C CYS A 17 7.58 -0.04 -1.67
N ARG A 18 7.70 1.29 -1.76
CA ARG A 18 8.38 1.97 -2.87
C ARG A 18 9.88 1.65 -2.90
N ALA A 19 10.54 1.61 -1.75
CA ALA A 19 11.95 1.22 -1.63
C ALA A 19 12.18 -0.23 -2.09
N ALA A 20 11.20 -1.11 -1.86
CA ALA A 20 11.19 -2.48 -2.35
C ALA A 20 10.71 -2.63 -3.82
N GLY A 21 10.47 -1.51 -4.52
CA GLY A 21 10.10 -1.47 -5.94
C GLY A 21 8.60 -1.62 -6.22
N VAL A 22 7.73 -1.49 -5.23
CA VAL A 22 6.26 -1.58 -5.39
C VAL A 22 5.60 -0.24 -5.08
N ALA A 23 4.95 0.35 -6.07
CA ALA A 23 4.21 1.59 -5.90
C ALA A 23 2.77 1.34 -5.43
N VAL A 24 2.35 2.05 -4.38
CA VAL A 24 0.99 2.00 -3.80
C VAL A 24 0.51 3.42 -3.51
N GLY A 25 -0.80 3.64 -3.55
CA GLY A 25 -1.39 4.89 -3.07
C GLY A 25 -1.46 4.89 -1.54
N CYS A 26 -1.33 6.06 -0.90
CA CYS A 26 -1.51 6.23 0.55
C CYS A 26 -2.63 7.23 0.82
N PHE A 27 -3.70 6.76 1.45
CA PHE A 27 -4.92 7.54 1.71
C PHE A 27 -5.10 7.68 3.22
N ARG A 28 -5.28 8.90 3.70
CA ARG A 28 -5.29 9.24 5.13
C ARG A 28 -6.20 10.45 5.40
N PRO A 29 -6.67 10.66 6.64
CA PRO A 29 -7.47 11.84 6.98
C PRO A 29 -6.73 13.14 6.64
N PRO A 30 -7.45 14.21 6.24
CA PRO A 30 -8.91 14.32 6.16
C PRO A 30 -9.52 13.75 4.86
N SER A 31 -8.71 13.28 3.92
CA SER A 31 -9.19 12.83 2.59
C SER A 31 -9.95 11.50 2.60
N VAL A 32 -10.00 10.79 3.73
CA VAL A 32 -10.81 9.59 3.95
C VAL A 32 -11.89 9.89 5.00
N PRO A 33 -13.19 9.96 4.63
CA PRO A 33 -14.26 10.38 5.54
C PRO A 33 -14.46 9.47 6.76
N ASP A 34 -14.09 8.18 6.66
CA ASP A 34 -14.18 7.22 7.75
C ASP A 34 -13.02 7.31 8.77
N GLY A 35 -12.08 8.23 8.57
CA GLY A 35 -10.94 8.43 9.47
C GLY A 35 -9.84 7.36 9.37
N ILE A 36 -10.03 6.29 8.59
CA ILE A 36 -9.12 5.13 8.60
C ILE A 36 -8.09 5.26 7.48
N SER A 37 -6.82 5.41 7.87
CA SER A 37 -5.69 5.43 6.93
C SER A 37 -5.50 4.06 6.26
N ARG A 38 -5.10 4.04 4.98
CA ARG A 38 -4.98 2.81 4.18
C ARG A 38 -4.01 2.97 3.01
N LEU A 39 -3.47 1.84 2.55
CA LEU A 39 -2.88 1.77 1.21
C LEU A 39 -3.97 1.45 0.18
N ARG A 40 -3.98 2.20 -0.93
CA ARG A 40 -4.80 1.94 -2.10
C ARG A 40 -3.97 1.15 -3.12
N LEU A 41 -4.45 -0.05 -3.43
CA LEU A 41 -3.83 -0.94 -4.40
C LEU A 41 -4.53 -0.73 -5.74
N THR A 42 -3.74 -0.53 -6.79
CA THR A 42 -4.23 -0.39 -8.17
C THR A 42 -3.32 -1.22 -9.06
N ALA A 43 -3.90 -2.22 -9.72
CA ALA A 43 -3.21 -3.11 -10.63
C ALA A 43 -3.46 -2.66 -12.07
N ARG A 44 -2.46 -2.85 -12.93
CA ARG A 44 -2.64 -2.71 -14.38
C ARG A 44 -3.07 -4.06 -14.96
N ALA A 45 -3.81 -4.04 -16.06
CA ALA A 45 -4.31 -5.26 -16.70
C ALA A 45 -3.20 -6.12 -17.34
N ASP A 46 -2.02 -5.55 -17.55
CA ASP A 46 -0.85 -6.22 -18.13
C ASP A 46 0.09 -6.86 -17.10
N LEU A 47 -0.28 -6.86 -15.81
CA LEU A 47 0.52 -7.51 -14.78
C LEU A 47 0.38 -9.03 -14.87
N THR A 48 1.51 -9.72 -14.81
CA THR A 48 1.53 -11.19 -14.71
C THR A 48 1.23 -11.64 -13.29
N ASP A 49 0.81 -12.89 -13.13
CA ASP A 49 0.57 -13.50 -11.82
C ASP A 49 1.82 -13.44 -10.92
N GLU A 50 3.01 -13.60 -11.50
CA GLU A 50 4.29 -13.48 -10.78
C GLU A 50 4.50 -12.05 -10.25
N GLN A 51 4.22 -11.04 -11.06
CA GLN A 51 4.34 -9.64 -10.64
C GLN A 51 3.34 -9.29 -9.54
N ILE A 52 2.10 -9.81 -9.65
CA ILE A 52 1.08 -9.66 -8.60
C ILE A 52 1.53 -10.35 -7.32
N GLY A 53 2.02 -11.58 -7.41
CA GLY A 53 2.54 -12.35 -6.26
C GLY A 53 3.69 -11.63 -5.56
N ARG A 54 4.64 -11.09 -6.33
CA ARG A 54 5.72 -10.25 -5.79
C ARG A 54 5.18 -9.02 -5.08
N ALA A 55 4.20 -8.32 -5.66
CA ALA A 55 3.62 -7.12 -5.06
C ALA A 55 2.92 -7.44 -3.73
N VAL A 56 2.12 -8.51 -3.68
CA VAL A 56 1.45 -8.98 -2.46
C VAL A 56 2.46 -9.32 -1.38
N ARG A 57 3.53 -10.05 -1.73
CA ARG A 57 4.60 -10.42 -0.80
C ARG A 57 5.29 -9.18 -0.21
N VAL A 58 5.71 -8.24 -1.06
CA VAL A 58 6.36 -6.99 -0.60
C VAL A 58 5.44 -6.18 0.31
N ILE A 59 4.17 -6.02 -0.05
CA ILE A 59 3.20 -5.29 0.77
C ILE A 59 3.03 -5.97 2.14
N GLY A 60 3.00 -7.30 2.18
CA GLY A 60 2.93 -8.08 3.42
C GLY A 60 4.18 -7.96 4.30
N GLU A 61 5.37 -8.08 3.70
CA GLU A 61 6.66 -8.02 4.40
C GLU A 61 6.99 -6.63 4.95
N THR A 62 6.53 -5.57 4.28
CA THR A 62 6.78 -4.18 4.69
C THR A 62 5.71 -3.62 5.63
N ARG A 63 4.77 -4.47 6.09
CA ARG A 63 3.67 -4.03 6.93
C ARG A 63 4.18 -3.53 8.30
N PRO A 64 3.71 -2.35 8.77
CA PRO A 64 4.09 -1.78 10.06
C PRO A 64 3.43 -2.45 11.26
#